data_AF-A0A507DJH7-F1
#
_entry.id   AF-A0A507DJH7-F1
#
_cell.length_a   1.000
_cell.length_b   1.000
_cell.length_c   1.000
_cell.angle_alpha   90.00
_cell.angle_beta   90.00
_cell.angle_gamma   90.00
#
_symmetry.space_group_name_H-M   'P 1'
#
loop_
_entity.id
_entity.type
_entity.pdbx_description
1 polymer ?
#
loop_
_entity_poly.entity_id
_entity_poly.type
_entity_poly.pdbx_seq_one_letter_code
_entity_poly.pdbx_strand_id
1 'polypeptide(L)'
;MALKRVTLLDSSKLLNGDGSLVRQRKIPTPPPAKGTEPSPLLAHEQPDAIEKALTTVYEKMPHWVQDNASIRSGYRYIENSYHECAKSLFFLHNETMNVWTHLLGSLSFIGLAFGTIYAAGPWSNAMEKASWLDVVMWSCFFIGAIGCMGLSAAFHLFACHSQDVASAWNKADYVGIVTLIVGSAIPAIYYGFLCSPTLQTVYIAMMAVAGTATICVSASDRFRTARFRVPRTIIFVALGASGVVPIIHAMILWGFDFVTEAVSLGCMAIMGLFYVLGAVLYTSRFPERYWPGKFDIWFHSHSIFHIMVIAGAVTHYIGLLYMHHFWATHSHTCALARAGVAKLRTGVHQSTEMAQRVTYRRRLSYNTKSNKVRKVKTPGGRLVVQYVHKKAKGPKCGDCGTKLPGLPALRPIQYSRLSKSKKNVTRAYGGSRCGHCVRERIVRAFLIEEQKIVKKVLKSQ
;
A
#
# COMPACT_ATOMS: atom_id res chain seq x y z
N MET A 1 8.87 6.42 63.34
CA MET A 1 8.62 4.97 63.41
C MET A 1 9.48 4.28 62.36
N ALA A 2 10.46 3.50 62.82
CA ALA A 2 11.54 2.94 62.01
C ALA A 2 11.10 1.68 61.23
N LEU A 3 11.46 1.61 59.95
CA LEU A 3 11.35 0.44 59.09
C LEU A 3 12.45 -0.58 59.45
N LYS A 4 12.05 -1.79 59.87
CA LYS A 4 12.95 -2.95 60.06
C LYS A 4 13.12 -3.72 58.74
N ARG A 5 14.38 -3.91 58.34
CA ARG A 5 14.86 -4.93 57.38
C ARG A 5 14.45 -6.32 57.85
N VAL A 6 13.96 -7.16 56.94
CA VAL A 6 13.94 -8.62 57.10
C VAL A 6 14.71 -9.24 55.93
N THR A 7 15.81 -9.88 56.28
CA THR A 7 16.64 -10.75 55.45
C THR A 7 15.92 -12.08 55.20
N LEU A 8 15.78 -12.50 53.94
CA LEU A 8 15.33 -13.84 53.59
C LEU A 8 16.54 -14.78 53.52
N LEU A 9 16.51 -15.80 54.38
CA LEU A 9 17.45 -16.92 54.46
C LEU A 9 16.97 -18.09 53.58
N ASP A 10 17.98 -18.78 53.07
CA ASP A 10 18.02 -19.98 52.23
C ASP A 10 17.05 -21.10 52.66
N SER A 11 16.31 -21.65 51.70
CA SER A 11 15.24 -22.65 51.91
C SER A 11 15.58 -23.97 51.22
N SER A 12 16.28 -24.86 51.93
CA SER A 12 16.36 -26.28 51.54
C SER A 12 16.53 -27.21 52.75
N LYS A 13 15.49 -27.36 53.58
CA LYS A 13 15.34 -28.51 54.49
C LYS A 13 13.87 -28.93 54.55
N LEU A 14 13.56 -30.10 53.98
CA LEU A 14 12.26 -30.74 54.07
C LEU A 14 12.12 -31.39 55.46
N LEU A 15 11.10 -30.97 56.21
CA LEU A 15 10.70 -31.53 57.51
C LEU A 15 9.52 -32.48 57.30
N ASN A 16 9.42 -33.54 58.11
CA ASN A 16 8.20 -34.35 58.19
C ASN A 16 7.09 -33.59 58.94
N GLY A 17 5.83 -34.00 58.77
CA GLY A 17 4.64 -33.33 59.33
C GLY A 17 4.53 -33.28 60.86
N ASP A 18 5.51 -33.82 61.60
CA ASP A 18 5.65 -33.73 63.05
C ASP A 18 6.84 -32.84 63.50
N GLY A 19 7.54 -32.18 62.56
CA GLY A 19 8.65 -31.27 62.84
C GLY A 19 10.03 -31.92 62.98
N SER A 20 10.19 -33.21 62.65
CA SER A 20 11.50 -33.89 62.68
C SER A 20 12.24 -33.88 61.31
N LEU A 21 13.59 -33.89 61.35
CA LEU A 21 14.47 -33.87 60.16
C LEU A 21 14.64 -35.28 59.54
N VAL A 22 14.52 -35.38 58.20
CA VAL A 22 14.65 -36.63 57.44
C VAL A 22 16.09 -37.15 57.44
N ARG A 23 16.31 -38.39 57.90
CA ARG A 23 17.61 -39.09 57.95
C ARG A 23 17.82 -39.94 56.69
N GLN A 24 18.74 -39.55 55.80
CA GLN A 24 19.09 -40.34 54.59
C GLN A 24 19.94 -41.58 54.96
N ARG A 25 19.58 -42.76 54.42
CA ARG A 25 20.33 -44.03 54.52
C ARG A 25 21.38 -44.13 53.39
N LYS A 26 22.62 -44.52 53.73
CA LYS A 26 23.71 -44.85 52.78
C LYS A 26 23.44 -46.18 52.05
N ILE A 27 23.65 -46.21 50.74
CA ILE A 27 23.68 -47.41 49.89
C ILE A 27 25.14 -47.70 49.49
N PRO A 28 25.62 -48.96 49.43
CA PRO A 28 27.03 -49.29 49.21
C PRO A 28 27.44 -49.30 47.73
N THR A 29 28.72 -49.00 47.46
CA THR A 29 29.38 -49.02 46.14
C THR A 29 29.89 -50.42 45.74
N PRO A 30 29.85 -50.81 44.45
CA PRO A 30 30.49 -52.03 43.95
C PRO A 30 31.99 -51.84 43.61
N PRO A 31 32.79 -52.94 43.49
CA PRO A 31 34.25 -52.90 43.34
C PRO A 31 34.71 -52.68 41.87
N PRO A 32 36.00 -52.34 41.63
CA PRO A 32 36.47 -51.89 40.33
C PRO A 32 36.94 -53.04 39.42
N ALA A 33 36.75 -52.91 38.11
CA ALA A 33 37.36 -53.77 37.10
C ALA A 33 37.97 -52.99 35.92
N LYS A 34 39.31 -53.04 35.89
CA LYS A 34 40.28 -53.08 34.77
C LYS A 34 40.06 -52.26 33.48
N GLY A 35 40.89 -51.22 33.37
CA GLY A 35 41.72 -50.79 32.24
C GLY A 35 41.40 -51.22 30.80
N THR A 36 41.05 -50.22 29.99
CA THR A 36 41.48 -50.03 28.60
C THR A 36 41.69 -48.53 28.39
N GLU A 37 42.88 -48.15 27.91
CA GLU A 37 43.27 -46.76 27.62
C GLU A 37 42.31 -46.10 26.61
N PRO A 38 41.96 -44.81 26.78
CA PRO A 38 41.25 -44.06 25.75
C PRO A 38 42.22 -43.60 24.65
N SER A 39 41.95 -44.04 23.42
CA SER A 39 42.56 -43.54 22.18
C SER A 39 42.43 -42.01 22.06
N PRO A 40 43.50 -41.27 21.76
CA PRO A 40 43.46 -39.81 21.65
C PRO A 40 43.01 -39.40 20.23
N LEU A 41 41.72 -39.48 19.96
CA LEU A 41 41.11 -38.91 18.75
C LEU A 41 39.79 -38.26 19.17
N LEU A 42 39.89 -36.97 19.51
CA LEU A 42 38.88 -35.90 19.54
C LEU A 42 39.27 -34.87 20.61
N ALA A 43 40.49 -34.35 20.50
CA ALA A 43 40.88 -33.09 21.12
C ALA A 43 41.35 -32.19 19.97
N HIS A 44 40.85 -30.95 19.98
CA HIS A 44 41.01 -29.89 18.97
C HIS A 44 40.05 -29.92 17.77
N GLU A 45 38.80 -29.50 18.03
CA GLU A 45 38.19 -28.50 17.14
C GLU A 45 38.25 -27.15 17.87
N GLN A 46 39.18 -26.30 17.46
CA GLN A 46 39.09 -24.86 17.72
C GLN A 46 37.83 -24.34 17.01
N PRO A 47 36.97 -23.54 17.65
CA PRO A 47 35.85 -22.90 16.96
C PRO A 47 36.36 -21.67 16.21
N ASP A 48 37.18 -21.88 15.19
CA ASP A 48 37.44 -20.85 14.20
C ASP A 48 36.24 -20.76 13.26
N ALA A 49 35.45 -19.70 13.47
CA ALA A 49 34.46 -19.16 12.54
C ALA A 49 33.35 -20.11 12.07
N ILE A 50 32.55 -20.67 12.99
CA ILE A 50 31.14 -20.90 12.65
C ILE A 50 30.52 -19.51 12.51
N GLU A 51 30.21 -19.11 11.29
CA GLU A 51 29.42 -17.92 11.00
C GLU A 51 28.19 -17.93 11.93
N LYS A 52 28.21 -17.05 12.94
CA LYS A 52 27.20 -17.04 13.99
C LYS A 52 25.86 -16.76 13.33
N ALA A 53 24.97 -17.76 13.28
CA ALA A 53 23.64 -17.60 12.70
C ALA A 53 22.98 -16.34 13.29
N LEU A 54 22.54 -15.41 12.43
CA LEU A 54 22.02 -14.09 12.84
C LEU A 54 20.67 -14.17 13.57
N THR A 55 19.99 -15.31 13.48
CA THR A 55 18.69 -15.57 14.12
C THR A 55 18.69 -16.90 14.88
N THR A 56 17.67 -17.09 15.72
CA THR A 56 17.45 -18.26 16.57
C THR A 56 16.02 -18.79 16.45
N VAL A 57 15.70 -19.85 17.19
CA VAL A 57 14.41 -20.55 17.19
C VAL A 57 13.56 -20.16 18.40
N TYR A 58 12.24 -20.35 18.27
CA TYR A 58 11.22 -19.97 19.26
C TYR A 58 11.51 -20.52 20.67
N GLU A 59 11.93 -21.77 20.77
CA GLU A 59 12.15 -22.47 22.04
C GLU A 59 13.31 -21.87 22.86
N LYS A 60 14.27 -21.22 22.18
CA LYS A 60 15.42 -20.57 22.83
C LYS A 60 15.11 -19.15 23.31
N MET A 61 13.95 -18.59 22.95
CA MET A 61 13.59 -17.22 23.31
C MET A 61 13.05 -17.14 24.75
N PRO A 62 13.27 -16.03 25.46
CA PRO A 62 12.65 -15.81 26.77
C PRO A 62 11.13 -15.69 26.63
N HIS A 63 10.41 -16.08 27.69
CA HIS A 63 8.94 -16.15 27.68
C HIS A 63 8.22 -14.85 27.30
N TRP A 64 8.82 -13.68 27.54
CA TRP A 64 8.22 -12.39 27.19
C TRP A 64 8.23 -12.10 25.68
N VAL A 65 9.04 -12.81 24.88
CA VAL A 65 9.09 -12.76 23.41
C VAL A 65 8.24 -13.86 22.76
N GLN A 66 7.98 -14.96 23.49
CA GLN A 66 7.24 -16.13 23.03
C GLN A 66 5.72 -15.88 22.92
N ASP A 67 5.29 -15.01 22.01
CA ASP A 67 3.87 -14.65 21.83
C ASP A 67 3.11 -15.65 20.93
N ASN A 68 3.76 -16.15 19.86
CA ASN A 68 3.12 -16.98 18.84
C ASN A 68 3.90 -18.27 18.54
N ALA A 69 3.53 -19.38 19.19
CA ALA A 69 4.13 -20.70 18.98
C ALA A 69 4.02 -21.27 17.56
N SER A 70 3.21 -20.67 16.68
CA SER A 70 3.13 -21.06 15.27
C SER A 70 4.29 -20.51 14.43
N ILE A 71 4.99 -19.50 14.93
CA ILE A 71 6.23 -18.95 14.36
C ILE A 71 7.40 -19.67 15.03
N ARG A 72 8.18 -20.44 14.26
CA ARG A 72 9.16 -21.39 14.84
C ARG A 72 10.60 -20.91 14.77
N SER A 73 10.94 -20.08 13.79
CA SER A 73 12.29 -19.64 13.49
C SER A 73 12.35 -18.15 13.12
N GLY A 74 13.57 -17.65 12.89
CA GLY A 74 13.81 -16.27 12.46
C GLY A 74 13.79 -15.25 13.60
N TYR A 75 13.78 -15.69 14.87
CA TYR A 75 13.82 -14.78 16.02
C TYR A 75 15.18 -14.11 16.13
N ARG A 76 15.21 -12.81 16.43
CA ARG A 76 16.46 -12.09 16.75
C ARG A 76 16.93 -12.43 18.16
N TYR A 77 18.23 -12.42 18.37
CA TYR A 77 18.80 -12.49 19.72
C TYR A 77 18.40 -11.27 20.54
N ILE A 78 18.47 -11.39 21.86
CA ILE A 78 18.24 -10.26 22.75
C ILE A 78 19.48 -9.38 22.75
N GLU A 79 19.30 -8.15 22.29
CA GLU A 79 20.35 -7.17 22.08
C GLU A 79 20.16 -6.00 23.05
N ASN A 80 20.96 -5.88 24.11
CA ASN A 80 20.84 -4.76 25.06
C ASN A 80 21.36 -3.41 24.51
N SER A 81 21.20 -3.17 23.22
CA SER A 81 21.66 -1.98 22.49
C SER A 81 20.70 -1.63 21.36
N TYR A 82 20.22 -0.38 21.33
CA TYR A 82 19.42 0.16 20.22
C TYR A 82 20.15 0.10 18.88
N HIS A 83 21.47 0.29 18.89
CA HIS A 83 22.29 0.23 17.68
C HIS A 83 22.31 -1.19 17.09
N GLU A 84 22.48 -2.22 17.92
CA GLU A 84 22.46 -3.61 17.47
C GLU A 84 21.06 -4.04 17.00
N CYS A 85 20.01 -3.57 17.69
CA CYS A 85 18.63 -3.73 17.18
C CYS A 85 18.45 -3.08 15.81
N ALA A 86 18.98 -1.87 15.59
CA ALA A 86 18.85 -1.15 14.33
C ALA A 86 19.57 -1.84 13.16
N LYS A 87 20.70 -2.53 13.40
CA LYS A 87 21.36 -3.35 12.38
C LYS A 87 20.46 -4.45 11.82
N SER A 88 19.44 -4.89 12.57
CA SER A 88 18.48 -5.90 12.10
C SER A 88 17.63 -5.46 10.91
N LEU A 89 17.57 -4.16 10.59
CA LEU A 89 16.98 -3.67 9.34
C LEU A 89 17.60 -4.27 8.08
N PHE A 90 18.86 -4.72 8.17
CA PHE A 90 19.66 -5.17 7.03
C PHE A 90 19.80 -6.69 6.90
N PHE A 91 19.10 -7.48 7.72
CA PHE A 91 19.01 -8.94 7.56
C PHE A 91 17.59 -9.46 7.80
N LEU A 92 17.30 -10.68 7.35
CA LEU A 92 15.97 -11.27 7.45
C LEU A 92 15.72 -11.92 8.81
N HIS A 93 14.57 -11.61 9.40
CA HIS A 93 14.07 -12.12 10.67
C HIS A 93 12.54 -12.09 10.70
N ASN A 94 11.94 -12.71 11.72
CA ASN A 94 10.49 -12.85 11.86
C ASN A 94 9.74 -11.50 11.96
N GLU A 95 10.40 -10.47 12.49
CA GLU A 95 9.84 -9.11 12.56
C GLU A 95 10.10 -8.24 11.30
N THR A 96 10.83 -8.73 10.28
CA THR A 96 11.28 -7.89 9.15
C THR A 96 10.10 -7.26 8.42
N MET A 97 9.08 -8.07 8.08
CA MET A 97 7.91 -7.57 7.38
C MET A 97 7.12 -6.57 8.24
N ASN A 98 6.98 -6.83 9.55
CA ASN A 98 6.26 -5.94 10.46
C ASN A 98 6.91 -4.55 10.55
N VAL A 99 8.26 -4.51 10.64
CA VAL A 99 9.04 -3.27 10.66
C VAL A 99 8.91 -2.53 9.32
N TRP A 100 9.21 -3.19 8.20
CA TRP A 100 9.28 -2.52 6.90
C TRP A 100 7.93 -2.04 6.39
N THR A 101 6.84 -2.78 6.62
CA THR A 101 5.50 -2.34 6.17
C THR A 101 5.11 -1.01 6.81
N HIS A 102 5.27 -0.89 8.14
CA HIS A 102 4.90 0.32 8.86
C HIS A 102 5.96 1.43 8.77
N LEU A 103 7.25 1.11 8.64
CA LEU A 103 8.29 2.11 8.38
C LEU A 103 8.05 2.82 7.04
N LEU A 104 7.86 2.04 5.96
CA LEU A 104 7.54 2.60 4.64
C LEU A 104 6.17 3.27 4.62
N GLY A 105 5.19 2.71 5.35
CA GLY A 105 3.88 3.34 5.54
C GLY A 105 4.00 4.74 6.15
N SER A 106 4.71 4.87 7.27
CA SER A 106 4.94 6.15 7.96
C SER A 106 5.60 7.18 7.05
N LEU A 107 6.69 6.80 6.36
CA LEU A 107 7.38 7.66 5.38
C LEU A 107 6.47 8.08 4.22
N SER A 108 5.63 7.17 3.74
CA SER A 108 4.66 7.46 2.68
C SER A 108 3.62 8.47 3.14
N PHE A 109 3.10 8.34 4.36
CA PHE A 109 2.12 9.29 4.93
C PHE A 109 2.74 10.67 5.23
N ILE A 110 4.04 10.75 5.57
CA ILE A 110 4.77 12.02 5.62
C ILE A 110 4.76 12.68 4.24
N GLY A 111 5.11 11.93 3.19
CA GLY A 111 5.08 12.43 1.81
C GLY A 111 3.68 12.87 1.37
N LEU A 112 2.65 12.09 1.70
CA LEU A 112 1.25 12.43 1.42
C LEU A 112 0.81 13.70 2.17
N ALA A 113 1.22 13.89 3.43
CA ALA A 113 0.89 15.08 4.19
C ALA A 113 1.43 16.35 3.53
N PHE A 114 2.73 16.37 3.21
CA PHE A 114 3.34 17.49 2.50
C PHE A 114 2.75 17.70 1.10
N GLY A 115 2.53 16.60 0.37
CA GLY A 115 1.91 16.63 -0.96
C GLY A 115 0.51 17.23 -0.93
N THR A 116 -0.32 16.88 0.06
CA THR A 116 -1.68 17.39 0.23
C THR A 116 -1.68 18.89 0.53
N ILE A 117 -0.85 19.33 1.49
CA ILE A 117 -0.74 20.74 1.86
C ILE A 117 -0.24 21.58 0.68
N TYR A 118 0.74 21.08 -0.07
CA TYR A 118 1.23 21.74 -1.27
C TYR A 118 0.15 21.81 -2.35
N ALA A 119 -0.57 20.71 -2.59
CA ALA A 119 -1.58 20.61 -3.64
C ALA A 119 -2.82 21.48 -3.37
N ALA A 120 -3.22 21.64 -2.09
CA ALA A 120 -4.34 22.47 -1.66
C ALA A 120 -3.93 23.93 -1.33
N GLY A 121 -2.65 24.25 -1.40
CA GLY A 121 -2.11 25.58 -1.14
C GLY A 121 -2.35 26.56 -2.29
N PRO A 122 -2.15 27.88 -2.07
CA PRO A 122 -2.39 28.91 -3.08
C PRO A 122 -1.43 28.84 -4.29
N TRP A 123 -0.36 28.07 -4.16
CA TRP A 123 0.72 27.91 -5.14
C TRP A 123 0.42 26.83 -6.20
N SER A 124 -0.58 25.98 -5.95
CA SER A 124 -0.93 24.84 -6.80
C SER A 124 -2.36 24.98 -7.32
N ASN A 125 -2.60 24.43 -8.51
CA ASN A 125 -3.94 24.26 -9.08
C ASN A 125 -4.32 22.77 -9.18
N ALA A 126 -3.62 21.90 -8.44
CA ALA A 126 -3.85 20.46 -8.48
C ALA A 126 -5.13 20.05 -7.75
N MET A 127 -5.57 20.84 -6.77
CA MET A 127 -6.74 20.60 -5.93
C MET A 127 -7.45 21.91 -5.59
N GLU A 128 -8.69 21.83 -5.11
CA GLU A 128 -9.36 22.98 -4.51
C GLU A 128 -8.57 23.51 -3.31
N LYS A 129 -8.69 24.83 -3.07
CA LYS A 129 -7.95 25.49 -2.00
C LYS A 129 -8.53 25.11 -0.65
N ALA A 130 -7.66 24.67 0.25
CA ALA A 130 -8.03 24.36 1.63
C ALA A 130 -8.06 25.63 2.48
N SER A 131 -9.04 25.72 3.37
CA SER A 131 -8.98 26.66 4.49
C SER A 131 -7.96 26.20 5.54
N TRP A 132 -7.58 27.09 6.45
CA TRP A 132 -6.69 26.72 7.55
C TRP A 132 -7.33 25.65 8.46
N LEU A 133 -8.67 25.65 8.60
CA LEU A 133 -9.40 24.64 9.35
C LEU A 133 -9.29 23.27 8.67
N ASP A 134 -9.46 23.19 7.35
CA ASP A 134 -9.30 21.93 6.61
C ASP A 134 -7.91 21.33 6.85
N VAL A 135 -6.87 22.17 6.80
CA VAL A 135 -5.48 21.77 7.07
C VAL A 135 -5.31 21.23 8.49
N VAL A 136 -5.89 21.88 9.50
CA VAL A 136 -5.85 21.41 10.89
C VAL A 136 -6.54 20.04 11.02
N MET A 137 -7.72 19.88 10.43
CA MET A 137 -8.48 18.63 10.53
C MET A 137 -7.78 17.47 9.82
N TRP A 138 -7.20 17.69 8.64
CA TRP A 138 -6.38 16.67 7.99
C TRP A 138 -5.09 16.37 8.75
N SER A 139 -4.50 17.37 9.40
CA SER A 139 -3.29 17.17 10.21
C SER A 139 -3.55 16.21 11.37
N CYS A 140 -4.74 16.22 11.98
CA CYS A 140 -5.12 15.22 12.98
C CYS A 140 -5.02 13.79 12.43
N PHE A 141 -5.51 13.55 11.21
CA PHE A 141 -5.39 12.25 10.55
C PHE A 141 -3.93 11.90 10.22
N PHE A 142 -3.17 12.83 9.63
CA PHE A 142 -1.78 12.57 9.27
C PHE A 142 -0.90 12.30 10.49
N ILE A 143 -1.05 13.08 11.57
CA ILE A 143 -0.34 12.83 12.84
C ILE A 143 -0.71 11.44 13.38
N GLY A 144 -1.98 11.07 13.33
CA GLY A 144 -2.44 9.74 13.74
C GLY A 144 -1.85 8.62 12.89
N ALA A 145 -1.86 8.73 11.56
CA ALA A 145 -1.34 7.73 10.65
C ALA A 145 0.19 7.58 10.74
N ILE A 146 0.92 8.70 10.69
CA ILE A 146 2.38 8.73 10.80
C ILE A 146 2.81 8.21 12.17
N GLY A 147 2.16 8.66 13.24
CA GLY A 147 2.42 8.24 14.61
C GLY A 147 2.14 6.75 14.84
N CYS A 148 0.98 6.25 14.41
CA CYS A 148 0.62 4.83 14.54
C CYS A 148 1.65 3.93 13.85
N MET A 149 1.96 4.21 12.59
CA MET A 149 2.89 3.37 11.83
C MET A 149 4.34 3.53 12.33
N GLY A 150 4.75 4.75 12.68
CA GLY A 150 6.09 5.01 13.22
C GLY A 150 6.33 4.34 14.57
N LEU A 151 5.38 4.44 15.50
CA LEU A 151 5.47 3.81 16.82
C LEU A 151 5.43 2.28 16.71
N SER A 152 4.62 1.74 15.81
CA SER A 152 4.58 0.32 15.52
C SER A 152 5.90 -0.20 14.93
N ALA A 153 6.45 0.50 13.92
CA ALA A 153 7.75 0.15 13.34
C ALA A 153 8.87 0.20 14.39
N ALA A 154 8.87 1.21 15.27
CA ALA A 154 9.83 1.32 16.37
C ALA A 154 9.68 0.16 17.38
N PHE A 155 8.45 -0.21 17.74
CA PHE A 155 8.21 -1.37 18.59
C PHE A 155 8.77 -2.65 17.98
N HIS A 156 8.41 -2.98 16.75
CA HIS A 156 8.91 -4.19 16.12
C HIS A 156 10.43 -4.15 15.89
N LEU A 157 11.01 -2.98 15.66
CA LEU A 157 12.47 -2.85 15.51
C LEU A 157 13.19 -3.10 16.84
N PHE A 158 12.71 -2.49 17.93
CA PHE A 158 13.38 -2.51 19.24
C PHE A 158 12.84 -3.56 20.21
N ALA A 159 11.90 -4.42 19.79
CA ALA A 159 11.35 -5.49 20.61
C ALA A 159 12.41 -6.51 21.08
N CYS A 160 13.52 -6.66 20.36
CA CYS A 160 14.62 -7.52 20.77
C CYS A 160 15.58 -6.86 21.78
N HIS A 161 15.30 -5.65 22.27
CA HIS A 161 16.25 -4.93 23.11
C HIS A 161 16.39 -5.54 24.52
N SER A 162 15.36 -5.34 25.33
CA SER A 162 15.22 -5.86 26.68
C SER A 162 13.73 -5.89 27.01
N GLN A 163 13.35 -6.63 28.06
CA GLN A 163 11.94 -6.77 28.43
C GLN A 163 11.26 -5.43 28.72
N ASP A 164 11.96 -4.50 29.38
CA ASP A 164 11.41 -3.18 29.72
C ASP A 164 11.25 -2.28 28.49
N VAL A 165 12.24 -2.28 27.60
CA VAL A 165 12.20 -1.51 26.35
C VAL A 165 11.10 -2.04 25.43
N ALA A 166 11.00 -3.36 25.27
CA ALA A 166 9.94 -3.99 24.50
C ALA A 166 8.56 -3.67 25.10
N SER A 167 8.42 -3.67 26.42
CA SER A 167 7.18 -3.29 27.11
C SER A 167 6.81 -1.82 26.87
N ALA A 168 7.78 -0.90 26.98
CA ALA A 168 7.56 0.52 26.76
C ALA A 168 7.12 0.82 25.32
N TRP A 169 7.81 0.25 24.33
CA TRP A 169 7.43 0.43 22.93
C TRP A 169 6.12 -0.26 22.58
N ASN A 170 5.79 -1.38 23.20
CA ASN A 170 4.49 -2.03 23.00
C ASN A 170 3.32 -1.15 23.50
N LYS A 171 3.51 -0.43 24.61
CA LYS A 171 2.53 0.56 25.08
C LYS A 171 2.41 1.72 24.10
N ALA A 172 3.53 2.22 23.58
CA ALA A 172 3.55 3.28 22.59
C ALA A 172 2.85 2.88 21.28
N ASP A 173 3.03 1.64 20.84
CA ASP A 173 2.33 1.07 19.67
C ASP A 173 0.80 1.08 19.87
N TYR A 174 0.31 0.67 21.05
CA TYR A 174 -1.12 0.78 21.37
C TYR A 174 -1.64 2.21 21.39
N VAL A 175 -0.86 3.15 21.91
CA VAL A 175 -1.20 4.58 21.83
C VAL A 175 -1.33 5.00 20.37
N GLY A 176 -0.39 4.58 19.52
CA GLY A 176 -0.42 4.80 18.08
C GLY A 176 -1.74 4.38 17.42
N ILE A 177 -2.20 3.15 17.68
CA ILE A 177 -3.49 2.64 17.17
C ILE A 177 -4.64 3.58 17.55
N VAL A 178 -4.71 3.97 18.82
CA VAL A 178 -5.78 4.85 19.31
C VAL A 178 -5.69 6.25 18.68
N THR A 179 -4.49 6.81 18.55
CA THR A 179 -4.28 8.12 17.92
C THR A 179 -4.70 8.10 16.45
N LEU A 180 -4.46 7.02 15.70
CA LEU A 180 -4.98 6.86 14.34
C LEU A 180 -6.51 6.80 14.30
N ILE A 181 -7.14 6.02 15.18
CA ILE A 181 -8.62 5.90 15.20
C ILE A 181 -9.26 7.26 15.50
N VAL A 182 -8.79 7.97 16.53
CA VAL A 182 -9.34 9.29 16.88
C VAL A 182 -8.98 10.33 15.81
N GLY A 183 -7.73 10.34 15.35
CA GLY A 183 -7.23 11.27 14.33
C GLY A 183 -7.94 11.15 12.98
N SER A 184 -8.35 9.94 12.59
CA SER A 184 -9.16 9.70 11.38
C SER A 184 -10.64 10.06 11.57
N ALA A 185 -11.19 9.91 12.78
CA ALA A 185 -12.58 10.28 13.04
C ALA A 185 -12.80 11.81 12.98
N ILE A 186 -11.84 12.61 13.45
CA ILE A 186 -11.95 14.08 13.51
C ILE A 186 -12.31 14.72 12.15
N PRO A 187 -11.53 14.54 11.07
CA PRO A 187 -11.86 15.15 9.77
C PRO A 187 -13.14 14.58 9.16
N ALA A 188 -13.46 13.30 9.38
CA ALA A 188 -14.71 12.71 8.91
C ALA A 188 -15.94 13.33 9.60
N ILE A 189 -15.87 13.55 10.92
CA ILE A 189 -16.90 14.25 11.70
C ILE A 189 -16.97 15.72 11.29
N TYR A 190 -15.82 16.36 11.03
CA TYR A 190 -15.75 17.74 10.57
C TYR A 190 -16.56 17.95 9.28
N TYR A 191 -16.26 17.18 8.23
CA TYR A 191 -17.00 17.27 6.96
C TYR A 191 -18.43 16.75 7.07
N GLY A 192 -18.67 15.71 7.88
CA GLY A 192 -20.01 15.21 8.14
C GLY A 192 -20.91 16.27 8.77
N PHE A 193 -20.43 16.97 9.79
CA PHE A 193 -21.21 17.92 10.59
C PHE A 193 -20.84 19.39 10.35
N LEU A 194 -20.33 19.72 9.15
CA LEU A 194 -19.94 21.09 8.80
C LEU A 194 -21.07 22.11 9.06
N CYS A 195 -22.31 21.69 8.85
CA CYS A 195 -23.52 22.52 9.02
C CYS A 195 -24.16 22.46 10.41
N SER A 196 -23.58 21.72 11.36
CA SER A 196 -24.03 21.65 12.75
C SER A 196 -22.81 21.65 13.69
N PRO A 197 -22.27 22.84 14.01
CA PRO A 197 -21.07 22.96 14.85
C PRO A 197 -21.23 22.34 16.24
N THR A 198 -22.44 22.38 16.81
CA THR A 198 -22.74 21.76 18.09
C THR A 198 -22.55 20.23 18.05
N LEU A 199 -23.15 19.56 17.06
CA LEU A 199 -23.00 18.10 16.92
C LEU A 199 -21.58 17.72 16.54
N GLN A 200 -20.93 18.50 15.69
CA GLN A 200 -19.53 18.32 15.35
C GLN A 200 -18.64 18.33 16.61
N THR A 201 -18.84 19.32 17.49
CA THR A 201 -18.07 19.45 18.74
C THR A 201 -18.35 18.30 19.69
N VAL A 202 -19.62 17.93 19.87
CA VAL A 202 -20.02 16.81 20.74
C VAL A 202 -19.38 15.51 20.28
N TYR A 203 -19.46 15.16 18.99
CA TYR A 203 -18.89 13.92 18.49
C TYR A 203 -17.35 13.90 18.54
N ILE A 204 -16.68 15.01 18.25
CA ILE A 204 -15.23 15.12 18.40
C ILE A 204 -14.84 14.94 19.88
N ALA A 205 -15.55 15.59 20.81
CA ALA A 205 -15.29 15.45 22.24
C ALA A 205 -15.52 14.01 22.73
N MET A 206 -16.60 13.36 22.28
CA MET A 206 -16.86 11.95 22.59
C MET A 206 -15.74 11.03 22.11
N MET A 207 -15.24 11.24 20.88
CA MET A 207 -14.11 10.46 20.35
C MET A 207 -12.82 10.71 21.13
N ALA A 208 -12.54 11.95 21.52
CA ALA A 208 -11.37 12.29 22.34
C ALA A 208 -11.43 11.63 23.73
N VAL A 209 -12.59 11.67 24.40
CA VAL A 209 -12.80 11.02 25.71
C VAL A 209 -12.67 9.51 25.60
N ALA A 210 -13.34 8.88 24.62
CA ALA A 210 -13.27 7.44 24.40
C ALA A 210 -11.84 6.98 24.04
N GLY A 211 -11.13 7.75 23.22
CA GLY A 211 -9.72 7.52 22.90
C GLY A 211 -8.82 7.61 24.13
N THR A 212 -9.00 8.65 24.95
CA THR A 212 -8.22 8.83 26.19
C THR A 212 -8.44 7.67 27.16
N ALA A 213 -9.70 7.26 27.37
CA ALA A 213 -10.01 6.10 28.19
C ALA A 213 -9.35 4.81 27.65
N THR A 214 -9.39 4.61 26.33
CA THR A 214 -8.76 3.47 25.66
C THR A 214 -7.23 3.46 25.83
N ILE A 215 -6.58 4.63 25.75
CA ILE A 215 -5.15 4.79 26.03
C ILE A 215 -4.83 4.43 27.48
N CYS A 216 -5.60 4.94 28.45
CA CYS A 216 -5.38 4.63 29.86
C CYS A 216 -5.48 3.13 30.15
N VAL A 217 -6.44 2.43 29.54
CA VAL A 217 -6.59 0.97 29.66
C VAL A 217 -5.42 0.25 28.99
N SER A 218 -5.05 0.68 27.78
CA SER A 218 -4.02 0.01 26.97
C SER A 218 -2.59 0.22 27.50
N ALA A 219 -2.35 1.31 28.23
CA ALA A 219 -1.08 1.59 28.89
C ALA A 219 -0.84 0.75 30.16
N SER A 220 -1.86 0.00 30.63
CA SER A 220 -1.75 -0.86 31.80
C SER A 220 -0.90 -2.11 31.54
N ASP A 221 0.02 -2.44 32.45
CA ASP A 221 0.86 -3.65 32.37
C ASP A 221 0.04 -4.95 32.33
N ARG A 222 -1.15 -4.96 32.97
CA ARG A 222 -2.03 -6.13 32.99
C ARG A 222 -2.61 -6.45 31.62
N PHE A 223 -2.94 -5.40 30.86
CA PHE A 223 -3.60 -5.49 29.56
C PHE A 223 -2.65 -5.94 28.42
N ARG A 224 -1.34 -5.92 28.68
CA ARG A 224 -0.31 -6.38 27.76
C ARG A 224 -0.28 -7.91 27.60
N THR A 225 -0.59 -8.65 28.68
CA THR A 225 -0.40 -10.11 28.71
C THR A 225 -1.20 -10.82 27.61
N ALA A 226 -0.68 -11.95 27.10
CA ALA A 226 -1.29 -12.69 25.98
C ALA A 226 -2.77 -13.06 26.23
N ARG A 227 -3.16 -13.22 27.51
CA ARG A 227 -4.55 -13.46 27.95
C ARG A 227 -5.52 -12.35 27.53
N PHE A 228 -5.07 -11.10 27.43
CA PHE A 228 -5.91 -9.94 27.08
C PHE A 228 -5.89 -9.61 25.59
N ARG A 229 -5.33 -10.46 24.72
CA ARG A 229 -5.31 -10.23 23.27
C ARG A 229 -6.70 -9.95 22.70
N VAL A 230 -7.68 -10.81 23.01
CA VAL A 230 -9.05 -10.66 22.51
C VAL A 230 -9.73 -9.41 23.09
N PRO A 231 -9.74 -9.18 24.41
CA PRO A 231 -10.22 -7.92 24.99
C PRO A 231 -9.59 -6.67 24.37
N ARG A 232 -8.28 -6.68 24.11
CA ARG A 232 -7.57 -5.58 23.45
C ARG A 232 -8.08 -5.31 22.04
N THR A 233 -8.21 -6.34 21.22
CA THR A 233 -8.80 -6.17 19.89
C THR A 233 -10.24 -5.66 19.97
N ILE A 234 -11.04 -6.15 20.93
CA ILE A 234 -12.43 -5.70 21.12
C ILE A 234 -12.50 -4.20 21.43
N ILE A 235 -11.67 -3.68 22.34
CA ILE A 235 -11.75 -2.24 22.67
C ILE A 235 -11.34 -1.35 21.48
N PHE A 236 -10.35 -1.75 20.69
CA PHE A 236 -9.95 -1.00 19.50
C PHE A 236 -11.01 -1.05 18.40
N VAL A 237 -11.58 -2.24 18.16
CA VAL A 237 -12.69 -2.40 17.20
C VAL A 237 -13.92 -1.63 17.66
N ALA A 238 -14.25 -1.63 18.96
CA ALA A 238 -15.36 -0.87 19.52
C ALA A 238 -15.15 0.65 19.38
N LEU A 239 -13.92 1.13 19.62
CA LEU A 239 -13.57 2.54 19.41
C LEU A 239 -13.67 2.94 17.92
N GLY A 240 -13.29 2.05 16.99
CA GLY A 240 -13.49 2.29 15.56
C GLY A 240 -14.97 2.26 15.15
N ALA A 241 -15.73 1.29 15.68
CA ALA A 241 -17.14 1.09 15.39
C ALA A 241 -18.02 2.23 15.93
N SER A 242 -17.60 2.91 17.00
CA SER A 242 -18.32 4.08 17.52
C SER A 242 -18.38 5.22 16.47
N GLY A 243 -17.43 5.28 15.53
CA GLY A 243 -17.44 6.20 14.39
C GLY A 243 -18.62 5.98 13.41
N VAL A 244 -19.31 4.84 13.49
CA VAL A 244 -20.53 4.59 12.71
C VAL A 244 -21.72 5.40 13.25
N VAL A 245 -21.75 5.69 14.56
CA VAL A 245 -22.84 6.47 15.20
C VAL A 245 -23.01 7.86 14.58
N PRO A 246 -21.97 8.72 14.46
CA PRO A 246 -22.12 10.02 13.80
C PRO A 246 -22.52 9.89 12.32
N ILE A 247 -22.11 8.84 11.61
CA ILE A 247 -22.52 8.61 10.23
C ILE A 247 -24.02 8.29 10.16
N ILE A 248 -24.52 7.40 11.03
CA ILE A 248 -25.96 7.10 11.11
C ILE A 248 -26.76 8.35 11.46
N HIS A 249 -26.31 9.12 12.44
CA HIS A 249 -27.00 10.35 12.81
C HIS A 249 -27.01 11.37 11.66
N ALA A 250 -25.89 11.52 10.93
CA ALA A 250 -25.83 12.34 9.73
C ALA A 250 -26.86 11.88 8.67
N MET A 251 -26.99 10.57 8.45
CA MET A 251 -27.96 10.02 7.49
C MET A 251 -29.41 10.30 7.89
N ILE A 252 -29.72 10.28 9.19
CA ILE A 252 -31.05 10.62 9.71
C ILE A 252 -31.35 12.11 9.50
N LEU A 253 -30.38 13.00 9.70
CA LEU A 253 -30.58 14.45 9.61
C LEU A 253 -30.64 14.96 8.16
N TRP A 254 -29.78 14.47 7.28
CA TRP A 254 -29.59 15.03 5.93
C TRP A 254 -29.95 14.07 4.79
N GLY A 255 -30.30 12.83 5.12
CA GLY A 255 -30.65 11.80 4.15
C GLY A 255 -29.45 11.03 3.61
N PHE A 256 -29.71 9.77 3.24
CA PHE A 256 -28.70 8.82 2.77
C PHE A 256 -27.90 9.31 1.55
N ASP A 257 -28.60 9.83 0.53
CA ASP A 257 -27.97 10.24 -0.72
C ASP A 257 -26.96 11.38 -0.50
N PHE A 258 -27.28 12.34 0.37
CA PHE A 258 -26.41 13.49 0.62
C PHE A 258 -25.16 13.05 1.38
N VAL A 259 -25.35 12.26 2.44
CA VAL A 259 -24.25 11.78 3.28
C VAL A 259 -23.31 10.85 2.50
N THR A 260 -23.84 10.07 1.57
CA THR A 260 -23.05 9.18 0.72
C THR A 260 -21.96 9.94 -0.04
N GLU A 261 -22.33 11.08 -0.63
CA GLU A 261 -21.41 11.95 -1.36
C GLU A 261 -20.58 12.82 -0.41
N ALA A 262 -21.23 13.50 0.54
CA ALA A 262 -20.59 14.50 1.42
C ALA A 262 -19.56 13.90 2.38
N VAL A 263 -19.75 12.63 2.78
CA VAL A 263 -18.89 11.92 3.74
C VAL A 263 -18.17 10.75 3.05
N SER A 264 -18.22 10.66 1.71
CA SER A 264 -17.57 9.58 0.94
C SER A 264 -17.83 8.19 1.55
N LEU A 265 -19.11 7.86 1.75
CA LEU A 265 -19.52 6.68 2.54
C LEU A 265 -18.93 5.37 1.99
N GLY A 266 -18.73 5.27 0.67
CA GLY A 266 -18.07 4.13 0.04
C GLY A 266 -16.63 3.93 0.52
N CYS A 267 -15.83 4.99 0.60
CA CYS A 267 -14.47 4.92 1.14
C CYS A 267 -14.48 4.57 2.63
N MET A 268 -15.43 5.11 3.40
CA MET A 268 -15.57 4.80 4.83
C MET A 268 -15.94 3.32 5.06
N ALA A 269 -16.82 2.76 4.23
CA ALA A 269 -17.19 1.34 4.29
C ALA A 269 -16.02 0.41 3.92
N ILE A 270 -15.27 0.74 2.86
CA ILE A 270 -14.10 -0.06 2.44
C ILE A 270 -12.98 0.02 3.49
N MET A 271 -12.72 1.20 4.06
CA MET A 271 -11.80 1.36 5.19
C MET A 271 -12.23 0.47 6.38
N GLY A 272 -13.51 0.53 6.77
CA GLY A 272 -14.05 -0.30 7.85
C GLY A 272 -13.87 -1.79 7.60
N LEU A 273 -14.08 -2.24 6.36
CA LEU A 273 -13.85 -3.63 5.95
C LEU A 273 -12.39 -4.05 6.13
N PHE A 274 -11.42 -3.23 5.70
CA PHE A 274 -10.00 -3.53 5.90
C PHE A 274 -9.65 -3.67 7.39
N TYR A 275 -10.14 -2.77 8.25
CA TYR A 275 -9.89 -2.85 9.69
C TYR A 275 -10.50 -4.09 10.34
N VAL A 276 -11.77 -4.41 10.02
CA VAL A 276 -12.44 -5.60 10.58
C VAL A 276 -11.75 -6.87 10.09
N LEU A 277 -11.46 -6.98 8.80
CA LEU A 277 -10.76 -8.13 8.24
C LEU A 277 -9.38 -8.29 8.87
N GLY A 278 -8.61 -7.21 8.99
CA GLY A 278 -7.32 -7.21 9.65
C GLY A 278 -7.41 -7.71 11.10
N ALA A 279 -8.37 -7.20 11.88
CA ALA A 279 -8.58 -7.60 13.28
C ALA A 279 -8.95 -9.10 13.41
N VAL A 280 -9.79 -9.62 12.50
CA VAL A 280 -10.15 -11.05 12.45
C VAL A 280 -8.93 -11.91 12.12
N LEU A 281 -8.11 -11.51 11.15
CA LEU A 281 -6.89 -12.25 10.79
C LEU A 281 -5.87 -12.24 11.93
N TYR A 282 -5.63 -11.09 12.56
CA TYR A 282 -4.74 -10.94 13.72
C TYR A 282 -5.15 -11.83 14.91
N THR A 283 -6.44 -11.85 15.24
CA THR A 283 -6.94 -12.61 16.39
C THR A 283 -7.00 -14.12 16.10
N SER A 284 -7.35 -14.51 14.88
CA SER A 284 -7.40 -15.92 14.47
C SER A 284 -6.02 -16.55 14.24
N ARG A 285 -4.96 -15.73 14.10
CA ARG A 285 -3.59 -16.15 13.74
C ARG A 285 -3.54 -16.89 12.40
N PHE A 286 -4.37 -16.47 11.44
CA PHE A 286 -4.33 -17.01 10.09
C PHE A 286 -3.31 -16.24 9.24
N PRO A 287 -2.45 -16.92 8.44
CA PRO A 287 -2.47 -18.37 8.12
C PRO A 287 -1.57 -19.25 8.99
N GLU A 288 -0.66 -18.67 9.79
CA GLU A 288 0.41 -19.41 10.46
C GLU A 288 -0.09 -20.47 11.44
N ARG A 289 -1.29 -20.28 12.02
CA ARG A 289 -1.92 -21.28 12.89
C ARG A 289 -2.15 -22.62 12.20
N TYR A 290 -2.46 -22.61 10.90
CA TYR A 290 -2.75 -23.82 10.12
C TYR A 290 -1.50 -24.44 9.50
N TRP A 291 -0.49 -23.62 9.21
CA TRP A 291 0.80 -24.09 8.68
C TRP A 291 1.97 -23.53 9.49
N PRO A 292 2.21 -24.05 10.71
CA PRO A 292 3.29 -23.59 11.58
C PRO A 292 4.66 -23.72 10.90
N GLY A 293 5.53 -22.72 11.07
CA GLY A 293 6.87 -22.69 10.48
C GLY A 293 6.94 -22.20 9.02
N LYS A 294 5.82 -22.16 8.28
CA LYS A 294 5.83 -21.72 6.86
C LYS A 294 5.77 -20.21 6.67
N PHE A 295 5.23 -19.51 7.65
CA PHE A 295 4.99 -18.06 7.60
C PHE A 295 5.88 -17.33 8.62
N ASP A 296 7.07 -17.86 8.91
CA ASP A 296 7.91 -17.35 10.00
C ASP A 296 8.43 -15.92 9.75
N ILE A 297 8.67 -15.56 8.48
CA ILE A 297 9.20 -14.24 8.08
C ILE A 297 8.16 -13.41 7.32
N TRP A 298 7.37 -14.07 6.47
CA TRP A 298 6.47 -13.39 5.54
C TRP A 298 5.02 -13.83 5.74
N PHE A 299 4.11 -12.86 5.67
CA PHE A 299 2.66 -13.06 5.60
C PHE A 299 2.05 -13.90 6.73
N HIS A 300 2.63 -13.86 7.94
CA HIS A 300 1.88 -14.26 9.12
C HIS A 300 0.82 -13.20 9.45
N SER A 301 -0.16 -13.56 10.28
CA SER A 301 -1.34 -12.75 10.62
C SER A 301 -1.02 -11.31 11.00
N HIS A 302 0.02 -11.11 11.82
CA HIS A 302 0.45 -9.78 12.27
C HIS A 302 0.93 -8.89 11.11
N SER A 303 1.72 -9.42 10.18
CA SER A 303 2.16 -8.65 9.01
C SER A 303 1.01 -8.36 8.05
N ILE A 304 0.08 -9.30 7.90
CA ILE A 304 -1.14 -9.08 7.11
C ILE A 304 -1.98 -7.98 7.75
N PHE A 305 -2.10 -7.98 9.08
CA PHE A 305 -2.78 -6.91 9.82
C PHE A 305 -2.15 -5.54 9.54
N HIS A 306 -0.81 -5.42 9.54
CA HIS A 306 -0.13 -4.17 9.18
C HIS A 306 -0.49 -3.69 7.77
N ILE A 307 -0.50 -4.60 6.78
CA ILE A 307 -0.91 -4.26 5.41
C ILE A 307 -2.35 -3.75 5.38
N MET A 308 -3.26 -4.40 6.12
CA MET A 308 -4.67 -4.00 6.17
C MET A 308 -4.84 -2.62 6.85
N VAL A 309 -4.03 -2.30 7.86
CA VAL A 309 -4.03 -0.96 8.48
C VAL A 309 -3.59 0.11 7.48
N ILE A 310 -2.53 -0.15 6.70
CA ILE A 310 -2.09 0.79 5.65
C ILE A 310 -3.18 0.94 4.57
N ALA A 311 -3.76 -0.16 4.09
CA ALA A 311 -4.81 -0.13 3.08
C ALA A 311 -6.06 0.63 3.57
N GLY A 312 -6.45 0.42 4.84
CA GLY A 312 -7.50 1.18 5.51
C GLY A 312 -7.19 2.67 5.56
N ALA A 313 -6.00 3.05 6.05
CA ALA A 313 -5.57 4.44 6.15
C ALA A 313 -5.49 5.13 4.77
N VAL A 314 -5.00 4.46 3.73
CA VAL A 314 -4.96 5.01 2.36
C VAL A 314 -6.38 5.22 1.82
N THR A 315 -7.27 4.26 2.03
CA THR A 315 -8.68 4.38 1.63
C THR A 315 -9.37 5.53 2.35
N HIS A 316 -9.08 5.71 3.66
CA HIS A 316 -9.58 6.83 4.43
C HIS A 316 -9.07 8.17 3.89
N TYR A 317 -7.77 8.27 3.61
CA TYR A 317 -7.16 9.45 3.02
C TYR A 317 -7.82 9.84 1.69
N ILE A 318 -8.03 8.86 0.78
CA ILE A 318 -8.76 9.08 -0.47
C ILE A 318 -10.18 9.59 -0.19
N GLY A 319 -10.86 9.01 0.80
CA GLY A 319 -12.16 9.49 1.27
C GLY A 319 -12.14 10.95 1.72
N LEU A 320 -11.12 11.37 2.47
CA LEU A 320 -10.94 12.77 2.89
C LEU A 320 -10.74 13.72 1.70
N LEU A 321 -10.02 13.29 0.66
CA LEU A 321 -9.88 14.09 -0.57
C LEU A 321 -11.23 14.26 -1.27
N TYR A 322 -12.05 13.20 -1.34
CA TYR A 322 -13.39 13.27 -1.92
C TYR A 322 -14.33 14.17 -1.10
N MET A 323 -14.30 14.07 0.23
CA MET A 323 -15.07 14.95 1.11
C MET A 323 -14.71 16.42 0.86
N HIS A 324 -13.42 16.72 0.82
CA HIS A 324 -12.94 18.08 0.57
C HIS A 324 -13.41 18.60 -0.78
N HIS A 325 -13.20 17.82 -1.83
CA HIS A 325 -13.60 18.17 -3.18
C HIS A 325 -15.12 18.45 -3.24
N PHE A 326 -15.93 17.60 -2.63
CA PHE A 326 -17.38 17.80 -2.54
C PHE A 326 -17.72 19.14 -1.87
N TRP A 327 -17.17 19.42 -0.69
CA TRP A 327 -17.52 20.63 0.04
C TRP A 327 -16.97 21.91 -0.59
N ALA A 328 -15.77 21.86 -1.17
CA ALA A 328 -15.15 22.99 -1.86
C ALA A 328 -15.91 23.36 -3.13
N THR A 329 -16.31 22.38 -3.95
CA THR A 329 -17.11 22.62 -5.18
C THR A 329 -18.50 23.19 -4.89
N HIS A 330 -19.02 22.95 -3.69
CA HIS A 330 -20.32 23.46 -3.23
C HIS A 330 -20.21 24.71 -2.34
N SER A 331 -19.04 25.35 -2.31
CA SER A 331 -18.76 26.58 -1.54
C SER A 331 -19.16 26.48 -0.07
N HIS A 332 -19.05 25.28 0.52
CA HIS A 332 -19.43 25.00 1.91
C HIS A 332 -20.88 25.44 2.25
N THR A 333 -21.80 25.40 1.28
CA THR A 333 -23.16 25.92 1.46
C THR A 333 -24.07 24.94 2.20
N CYS A 334 -24.45 25.30 3.42
CA CYS A 334 -25.35 24.48 4.25
C CYS A 334 -26.80 24.43 3.78
N ALA A 335 -27.17 25.21 2.75
CA ALA A 335 -28.47 25.10 2.10
C ALA A 335 -28.65 23.73 1.41
N LEU A 336 -27.56 23.08 0.97
CA LEU A 336 -27.60 21.75 0.34
C LEU A 336 -28.01 20.65 1.32
N ALA A 337 -27.50 20.71 2.55
CA ALA A 337 -27.82 19.75 3.61
C ALA A 337 -29.32 19.78 4.01
N ARG A 338 -30.01 20.92 3.79
CA ARG A 338 -31.45 21.08 4.08
C ARG A 338 -32.36 20.74 2.91
N ALA A 339 -31.86 20.82 1.67
CA ALA A 339 -32.67 20.65 0.47
C ALA A 339 -32.83 19.17 0.04
N GLY A 340 -31.98 18.27 0.55
CA GLY A 340 -31.88 16.90 0.05
C GLY A 340 -31.35 16.86 -1.39
N VAL A 341 -30.80 15.71 -1.81
CA VAL A 341 -30.10 15.52 -3.10
C VAL A 341 -31.00 15.74 -4.33
N ALA A 342 -32.31 15.90 -4.15
CA ALA A 342 -33.22 16.30 -5.23
C ALA A 342 -32.75 17.58 -5.96
N LYS A 343 -32.05 18.49 -5.26
CA LYS A 343 -31.46 19.71 -5.87
C LYS A 343 -30.06 19.53 -6.46
N LEU A 344 -29.33 18.47 -6.08
CA LEU A 344 -27.98 18.17 -6.58
C LEU A 344 -28.01 17.59 -8.00
N ARG A 345 -29.04 16.78 -8.34
CA ARG A 345 -29.28 16.37 -9.74
C ARG A 345 -29.70 17.52 -10.67
N THR A 346 -30.20 18.62 -10.11
CA THR A 346 -30.60 19.82 -10.85
C THR A 346 -29.64 21.00 -10.66
N GLY A 347 -28.56 20.79 -9.92
CA GLY A 347 -27.68 21.84 -9.38
C GLY A 347 -26.27 21.84 -9.94
N VAL A 348 -26.02 21.14 -11.05
CA VAL A 348 -24.97 21.60 -11.96
C VAL A 348 -25.44 22.97 -12.41
N HIS A 349 -24.70 24.01 -12.05
CA HIS A 349 -24.70 25.28 -12.75
C HIS A 349 -24.85 24.99 -14.25
N GLN A 350 -26.08 25.12 -14.77
CA GLN A 350 -26.26 25.70 -16.07
C GLN A 350 -25.73 27.12 -15.90
N SER A 351 -24.42 27.28 -16.09
CA SER A 351 -24.07 28.23 -17.11
C SER A 351 -24.95 27.85 -18.30
N THR A 352 -25.83 28.76 -18.67
CA THR A 352 -26.47 28.74 -19.98
C THR A 352 -25.42 28.97 -21.07
N GLU A 353 -24.19 28.45 -20.94
CA GLU A 353 -23.54 27.88 -22.09
C GLU A 353 -24.30 26.60 -22.40
N MET A 354 -25.31 26.74 -23.26
CA MET A 354 -25.73 25.64 -24.10
C MET A 354 -24.46 25.04 -24.69
N ALA A 355 -24.00 23.90 -24.14
CA ALA A 355 -22.88 23.17 -24.70
C ALA A 355 -23.15 23.04 -26.19
N GLN A 356 -22.35 23.72 -27.02
CA GLN A 356 -22.72 23.96 -28.41
C GLN A 356 -22.83 22.60 -29.10
N ARG A 357 -24.07 22.11 -29.23
CA ARG A 357 -24.34 20.74 -29.69
C ARG A 357 -24.00 20.68 -31.16
N VAL A 358 -23.14 19.73 -31.54
CA VAL A 358 -22.80 19.52 -32.94
C VAL A 358 -23.55 18.29 -33.44
N THR A 359 -24.35 18.48 -34.47
CA THR A 359 -25.11 17.41 -35.11
C THR A 359 -24.20 16.61 -36.05
N TYR A 360 -24.13 15.30 -35.86
CA TYR A 360 -23.45 14.41 -36.80
C TYR A 360 -24.23 14.38 -38.12
N ARG A 361 -23.57 14.71 -39.24
CA ARG A 361 -24.19 14.68 -40.58
C ARG A 361 -24.47 13.28 -41.14
N ARG A 362 -24.02 12.20 -40.48
CA ARG A 362 -24.14 10.82 -40.97
C ARG A 362 -25.01 10.01 -40.03
N ARG A 363 -25.81 9.08 -40.59
CA ARG A 363 -26.66 8.16 -39.82
C ARG A 363 -25.88 7.25 -38.86
N LEU A 364 -24.63 6.90 -39.18
CA LEU A 364 -23.77 6.04 -38.35
C LEU A 364 -22.90 6.89 -37.41
N SER A 365 -23.43 7.18 -36.22
CA SER A 365 -22.80 8.04 -35.19
C SER A 365 -21.96 7.27 -34.16
N TYR A 366 -21.82 5.96 -34.29
CA TYR A 366 -21.09 5.14 -33.32
C TYR A 366 -19.62 5.57 -33.19
N ASN A 367 -19.16 5.73 -31.94
CA ASN A 367 -17.78 6.03 -31.60
C ASN A 367 -16.91 4.78 -31.77
N THR A 368 -16.40 4.58 -32.99
CA THR A 368 -15.50 3.48 -33.32
C THR A 368 -14.11 4.01 -33.66
N LYS A 369 -13.07 3.18 -33.50
CA LYS A 369 -11.69 3.52 -33.94
C LYS A 369 -11.64 3.96 -35.42
N SER A 370 -12.62 3.54 -36.23
CA SER A 370 -12.80 3.91 -37.63
C SER A 370 -13.53 5.22 -37.89
N ASN A 371 -14.32 5.73 -36.95
CA ASN A 371 -15.23 6.86 -37.11
C ASN A 371 -14.74 8.08 -36.32
N LYS A 372 -13.49 8.50 -36.59
CA LYS A 372 -12.90 9.67 -35.92
C LYS A 372 -13.46 10.97 -36.48
N VAL A 373 -13.79 11.89 -35.59
CA VAL A 373 -14.31 13.22 -35.91
C VAL A 373 -13.44 14.31 -35.30
N ARG A 374 -13.34 15.45 -35.97
CA ARG A 374 -12.70 16.67 -35.48
C ARG A 374 -13.73 17.78 -35.43
N LYS A 375 -13.89 18.41 -34.27
CA LYS A 375 -14.72 19.62 -34.12
C LYS A 375 -13.91 20.81 -34.66
N VAL A 376 -14.47 21.60 -35.56
CA VAL A 376 -13.84 22.76 -36.17
C VAL A 376 -14.82 23.93 -36.14
N LYS A 377 -14.34 25.13 -35.80
CA LYS A 377 -15.13 26.35 -35.88
C LYS A 377 -14.97 26.93 -37.29
N THR A 378 -16.08 27.11 -38.01
CA THR A 378 -16.05 27.76 -39.33
C THR A 378 -15.75 29.26 -39.18
N PRO A 379 -15.27 29.95 -40.23
CA PRO A 379 -15.07 31.41 -40.20
C PRO A 379 -16.31 32.19 -39.73
N GLY A 380 -17.53 31.72 -40.04
CA GLY A 380 -18.80 32.28 -39.56
C GLY A 380 -19.19 31.89 -38.12
N GLY A 381 -18.23 31.54 -37.26
CA GLY A 381 -18.47 31.27 -35.83
C GLY A 381 -19.19 29.95 -35.47
N ARG A 382 -19.74 29.23 -36.45
CA ARG A 382 -20.46 27.95 -36.22
C ARG A 382 -19.51 26.78 -35.95
N LEU A 383 -19.81 25.97 -34.94
CA LEU A 383 -19.09 24.73 -34.65
C LEU A 383 -19.61 23.59 -35.54
N VAL A 384 -18.72 22.94 -36.30
CA VAL A 384 -19.06 21.82 -37.19
C VAL A 384 -18.16 20.61 -36.94
N VAL A 385 -18.71 19.42 -37.16
CA VAL A 385 -17.95 18.16 -37.12
C VAL A 385 -17.42 17.85 -38.52
N GLN A 386 -16.10 17.77 -38.64
CA GLN A 386 -15.40 17.26 -39.83
C GLN A 386 -14.99 15.80 -39.57
N TYR A 387 -15.36 14.91 -40.48
CA TYR A 387 -14.95 13.50 -40.39
C TYR A 387 -13.49 13.37 -40.82
N VAL A 388 -12.68 12.78 -39.95
CA VAL A 388 -11.26 12.58 -40.24
C VAL A 388 -11.11 11.27 -41.00
N HIS A 389 -10.69 11.36 -42.25
CA HIS A 389 -10.33 10.17 -43.01
C HIS A 389 -9.06 9.54 -42.42
N LYS A 390 -9.08 8.22 -42.17
CA LYS A 390 -7.88 7.43 -41.85
C LYS A 390 -6.78 7.72 -42.88
N LYS A 391 -5.59 8.07 -42.39
CA LYS A 391 -4.36 8.20 -43.19
C LYS A 391 -4.04 6.84 -43.82
N ALA A 392 -3.80 6.81 -45.13
CA ALA A 392 -3.38 5.59 -45.81
C ALA A 392 -1.86 5.41 -45.73
N LYS A 393 -1.42 4.15 -45.67
CA LYS A 393 0.00 3.81 -45.83
C LYS A 393 0.33 3.90 -47.33
N GLY A 394 1.45 4.54 -47.67
CA GLY A 394 1.92 4.63 -49.06
C GLY A 394 2.54 3.30 -49.56
N PRO A 395 2.70 3.14 -50.88
CA PRO A 395 3.34 1.97 -51.46
C PRO A 395 4.80 1.88 -51.03
N LYS A 396 5.28 0.65 -50.81
CA LYS A 396 6.63 0.33 -50.35
C LYS A 396 7.39 -0.43 -51.42
N CYS A 397 8.70 -0.27 -51.43
CA CYS A 397 9.61 -1.05 -52.27
C CYS A 397 9.52 -2.53 -51.89
N GLY A 398 9.37 -3.41 -52.87
CA GLY A 398 9.34 -4.85 -52.62
C GLY A 398 10.66 -5.46 -52.16
N ASP A 399 11.80 -4.76 -52.30
CA ASP A 399 13.12 -5.28 -51.91
C ASP A 399 13.46 -4.79 -50.50
N CYS A 400 13.58 -3.47 -50.31
CA CYS A 400 14.03 -2.88 -49.05
C CYS A 400 12.89 -2.40 -48.12
N GLY A 401 11.62 -2.47 -48.55
CA GLY A 401 10.48 -2.01 -47.73
C GLY A 401 10.36 -0.49 -47.55
N THR A 402 11.28 0.31 -48.08
CA THR A 402 11.23 1.78 -48.02
C THR A 402 10.04 2.34 -48.79
N LYS A 403 9.44 3.44 -48.32
CA LYS A 403 8.34 4.12 -49.01
C LYS A 403 8.79 4.62 -50.38
N LEU A 404 8.00 4.36 -51.42
CA LEU A 404 8.31 4.80 -52.77
C LEU A 404 8.00 6.31 -52.93
N PRO A 405 9.01 7.15 -53.26
CA PRO A 405 8.79 8.56 -53.52
C PRO A 405 8.04 8.76 -54.84
N GLY A 406 7.25 9.83 -54.93
CA GLY A 406 6.49 10.18 -56.14
C GLY A 406 5.16 9.44 -56.33
N LEU A 407 4.78 8.53 -55.42
CA LEU A 407 3.50 7.80 -55.49
C LEU A 407 2.52 8.25 -54.41
N PRO A 408 1.21 8.40 -54.73
CA PRO A 408 0.22 8.86 -53.78
C PRO A 408 -0.06 7.82 -52.70
N ALA A 409 -0.16 8.26 -51.45
CA ALA A 409 -0.52 7.40 -50.32
C ALA A 409 -2.04 7.36 -50.15
N LEU A 410 -2.68 6.39 -50.83
CA LEU A 410 -4.14 6.21 -50.83
C LEU A 410 -4.56 4.85 -50.28
N ARG A 411 -5.82 4.72 -49.87
CA ARG A 411 -6.37 3.43 -49.42
C ARG A 411 -6.52 2.46 -50.60
N PRO A 412 -6.56 1.13 -50.36
CA PRO A 412 -6.63 0.13 -51.43
C PRO A 412 -7.72 0.41 -52.48
N ILE A 413 -8.93 0.79 -52.06
CA ILE A 413 -10.06 1.09 -52.98
C ILE A 413 -9.87 2.37 -53.80
N GLN A 414 -9.17 3.36 -53.26
CA GLN A 414 -8.86 4.59 -53.99
C GLN A 414 -7.69 4.35 -54.94
N TYR A 415 -6.73 3.52 -54.49
CA TYR A 415 -5.60 3.11 -55.29
C TYR A 415 -6.05 2.23 -56.46
N SER A 416 -7.01 1.31 -56.30
CA SER A 416 -7.52 0.50 -57.41
C SER A 416 -8.11 1.36 -58.53
N ARG A 417 -8.81 2.45 -58.18
CA ARG A 417 -9.42 3.42 -59.10
C ARG A 417 -8.43 4.39 -59.77
N LEU A 418 -7.16 4.44 -59.34
CA LEU A 418 -6.16 5.29 -59.99
C LEU A 418 -5.78 4.75 -61.38
N SER A 419 -5.55 5.68 -62.32
CA SER A 419 -4.96 5.39 -63.62
C SER A 419 -3.54 4.82 -63.47
N LYS A 420 -3.10 4.03 -64.46
CA LYS A 420 -1.75 3.41 -64.45
C LYS A 420 -0.64 4.46 -64.35
N SER A 421 -0.80 5.62 -64.99
CA SER A 421 0.16 6.73 -64.95
C SER A 421 0.43 7.27 -63.54
N LYS A 422 -0.59 7.27 -62.66
CA LYS A 422 -0.48 7.74 -61.27
C LYS A 422 0.04 6.67 -60.30
N LYS A 423 0.24 5.44 -60.77
CA LYS A 423 0.77 4.30 -60.01
C LYS A 423 2.24 4.01 -60.31
N ASN A 424 2.83 4.73 -61.26
CA ASN A 424 4.17 4.48 -61.78
C ASN A 424 5.01 5.77 -61.74
N VAL A 425 6.32 5.62 -61.79
CA VAL A 425 7.33 6.67 -61.95
C VAL A 425 8.20 6.32 -63.17
N THR A 426 8.76 7.30 -63.86
CA THR A 426 9.54 7.13 -65.11
C THR A 426 10.89 6.45 -64.89
N ARG A 427 10.88 5.15 -64.55
CA ARG A 427 12.05 4.27 -64.46
C ARG A 427 11.65 2.79 -64.56
N ALA A 428 12.63 1.92 -64.81
CA ALA A 428 12.44 0.47 -64.70
C ALA A 428 11.89 0.08 -63.32
N TYR A 429 10.91 -0.83 -63.30
CA TYR A 429 10.19 -1.25 -62.09
C TYR A 429 9.53 -0.10 -61.28
N GLY A 430 9.24 1.04 -61.92
CA GLY A 430 8.53 2.13 -61.29
C GLY A 430 7.17 1.67 -60.74
N GLY A 431 6.80 2.17 -59.57
CA GLY A 431 5.63 1.66 -58.83
C GLY A 431 5.89 0.47 -57.91
N SER A 432 6.95 -0.32 -58.15
CA SER A 432 7.25 -1.55 -57.41
C SER A 432 8.57 -1.51 -56.64
N ARG A 433 9.62 -0.89 -57.21
CA ARG A 433 10.97 -0.83 -56.62
C ARG A 433 11.47 0.60 -56.47
N CYS A 434 12.28 0.86 -55.45
CA CYS A 434 12.94 2.15 -55.26
C CYS A 434 14.12 2.31 -56.23
N GLY A 435 14.55 3.55 -56.48
CA GLY A 435 15.65 3.81 -57.42
C GLY A 435 16.95 3.11 -57.04
N HIS A 436 17.23 3.02 -55.73
CA HIS A 436 18.39 2.33 -55.18
C HIS A 436 18.40 0.84 -55.55
N CYS A 437 17.34 0.11 -55.21
CA CYS A 437 17.26 -1.33 -55.50
C CYS A 437 17.24 -1.63 -57.00
N VAL A 438 16.70 -0.74 -57.83
CA VAL A 438 16.77 -0.88 -59.29
C VAL A 438 18.23 -0.75 -59.77
N ARG A 439 18.97 0.24 -59.26
CA ARG A 439 20.40 0.41 -59.58
C ARG A 439 21.21 -0.81 -59.17
N GLU A 440 21.00 -1.32 -57.95
CA GLU A 440 21.69 -2.52 -57.46
C GLU A 440 21.39 -3.75 -58.32
N ARG A 441 20.13 -3.93 -58.76
CA ARG A 441 19.76 -5.03 -59.66
C ARG A 441 20.48 -4.94 -61.00
N ILE A 442 20.55 -3.75 -61.59
CA ILE A 442 21.26 -3.53 -62.86
C ILE A 442 22.75 -3.81 -62.70
N VAL A 443 23.38 -3.25 -61.67
CA VAL A 443 24.81 -3.46 -61.39
C VAL A 443 25.11 -4.94 -61.13
N ARG A 444 24.28 -5.61 -60.31
CA ARG A 444 24.46 -7.04 -60.02
C ARG A 444 24.31 -7.90 -61.28
N ALA A 445 23.35 -7.60 -62.15
CA ALA A 445 23.17 -8.32 -63.40
C ALA A 445 24.40 -8.15 -64.33
N PHE A 446 24.91 -6.91 -64.45
CA PHE A 446 26.12 -6.63 -65.23
C PHE A 446 27.33 -7.40 -64.69
N LEU A 447 27.59 -7.32 -63.37
CA LEU A 447 28.73 -8.01 -62.74
C LEU A 447 28.65 -9.53 -62.90
N ILE A 448 27.45 -10.11 -62.84
CA ILE A 448 27.26 -11.55 -63.06
C ILE A 448 27.61 -11.94 -64.50
N GLU A 449 27.22 -11.15 -65.49
CA GLU A 449 27.58 -11.42 -66.89
C GLU A 449 29.09 -11.27 -67.14
N GLU A 450 29.73 -10.22 -66.62
CA GLU A 450 31.18 -10.05 -66.70
C GLU A 450 31.93 -11.24 -66.08
N GLN A 451 31.49 -11.69 -64.89
CA GLN A 451 32.06 -12.89 -64.25
C GLN A 451 31.89 -14.15 -65.10
N LYS A 452 30.77 -14.31 -65.82
CA LYS A 452 30.55 -15.45 -66.72
C LYS A 452 31.51 -15.39 -67.92
N ILE A 453 31.71 -14.20 -68.50
CA ILE A 453 32.63 -14.01 -69.63
C ILE A 453 34.06 -14.33 -69.21
N VAL A 454 34.54 -13.77 -68.09
CA VAL A 454 35.88 -14.04 -67.55
C VAL A 454 36.07 -15.53 -67.29
N LYS A 455 35.09 -16.21 -66.67
CA LYS A 455 35.13 -17.66 -66.46
C LYS A 455 35.18 -18.46 -67.76
N LYS A 456 34.57 -17.97 -68.84
CA LYS A 456 34.60 -18.62 -70.15
C LYS A 456 35.97 -18.46 -70.81
N VAL A 457 36.57 -17.28 -70.74
CA VAL A 457 37.92 -16.99 -71.26
C VAL A 457 38.98 -17.83 -70.54
N LEU A 458 38.93 -17.88 -69.20
CA LEU A 458 39.84 -18.68 -68.39
C LEU A 458 39.73 -20.19 -68.65
N LYS A 459 38.59 -20.66 -69.17
CA LYS A 459 38.40 -22.08 -69.56
C LYS A 459 38.88 -22.38 -70.99
N SER A 460 39.12 -21.35 -71.80
CA SER A 460 39.57 -21.50 -73.20
C SER A 460 41.07 -21.26 -73.40
N GLN A 461 41.76 -20.79 -72.35
CA GLN A 461 43.23 -20.81 -72.24
C GLN A 461 43.64 -22.13 -71.59
#